data_AF-A0A7L4JK87-F1
#
_entry.id   AF-A0A7L4JK87-F1
#
_cell.length_a   1.000
_cell.length_b   1.000
_cell.length_c   1.000
_cell.angle_alpha   90.00
_cell.angle_beta   90.00
_cell.angle_gamma   90.00
#
_symmetry.space_group_name_H-M   'P 1'
#
loop_
_entity.id
_entity.type
_entity.pdbx_description
1 polymer ?
#
loop_
_entity_poly.entity_id
_entity_poly.type
_entity_poly.pdbx_seq_one_letter_code
_entity_poly.pdbx_strand_id
1 'polypeptide(L)'
;VQKLAGIINWIRPCLGLTSSQLKPFLALLKRNTNIAALRSLTPEARQTVEMVEQAIQEKHAWRIELTVAVQVFVLIDDMIPFAMIVQWNPGWEDPLHVL
;
A
#
# COMPACT_ATOMS: atom_id res chain seq x y z
N VAL A 1 -11.60 -4.85 -14.69
CA VAL A 1 -11.77 -3.65 -13.83
C VAL A 1 -12.17 -3.99 -12.39
N GLN A 2 -13.28 -4.69 -12.12
CA GLN A 2 -13.73 -5.00 -10.74
C GLN A 2 -12.67 -5.73 -9.88
N LYS A 3 -12.05 -6.80 -10.40
CA LYS A 3 -10.97 -7.52 -9.69
C LYS A 3 -9.80 -6.59 -9.34
N LEU A 4 -9.33 -5.82 -10.31
CA LEU A 4 -8.26 -4.83 -10.11
C LEU A 4 -8.65 -3.80 -9.04
N ALA A 5 -9.90 -3.35 -9.03
CA ALA A 5 -10.36 -2.43 -8.01
C ALA A 5 -10.47 -3.03 -6.61
N GLY A 6 -10.81 -4.32 -6.51
CA GLY A 6 -10.69 -5.06 -5.26
C GLY A 6 -9.26 -5.05 -4.73
N ILE A 7 -8.29 -5.39 -5.59
CA ILE A 7 -6.86 -5.41 -5.23
C ILE A 7 -6.35 -4.02 -4.83
N ILE A 8 -6.65 -2.98 -5.62
CA ILE A 8 -6.23 -1.61 -5.33
C ILE A 8 -6.83 -1.11 -4.01
N ASN A 9 -8.10 -1.41 -3.74
CA ASN A 9 -8.72 -1.06 -2.46
C ASN A 9 -8.08 -1.81 -1.28
N TRP A 10 -7.67 -3.07 -1.49
CA TRP A 10 -7.02 -3.88 -0.46
C TRP A 10 -5.62 -3.34 -0.10
N ILE A 11 -4.81 -2.99 -1.09
CA ILE A 11 -3.42 -2.51 -0.87
C ILE A 11 -3.34 -1.02 -0.50
N ARG A 12 -4.41 -0.24 -0.69
CA ARG A 12 -4.45 1.21 -0.45
C ARG A 12 -3.81 1.67 0.88
N PRO A 13 -4.09 1.04 2.03
CA PRO A 13 -3.53 1.48 3.31
C PRO A 13 -2.00 1.41 3.34
N CYS A 14 -1.41 0.41 2.68
CA CYS A 14 0.04 0.21 2.62
C CYS A 14 0.72 1.24 1.71
N LEU A 15 0.00 1.79 0.73
CA LEU A 15 0.55 2.71 -0.27
C LEU A 15 0.41 4.19 0.13
N GLY A 16 -0.33 4.52 1.18
CA GLY A 16 -0.58 5.90 1.58
C GLY A 16 -1.45 6.70 0.58
N LEU A 17 -2.21 6.01 -0.29
CA LEU A 17 -3.01 6.64 -1.32
C LEU A 17 -4.37 7.12 -0.78
N THR A 18 -4.75 8.35 -1.13
CA THR A 18 -6.01 8.95 -0.70
C THR A 18 -7.20 8.51 -1.57
N SER A 19 -8.42 8.66 -1.03
CA SER A 19 -9.65 8.36 -1.76
C SER A 19 -9.86 9.27 -2.97
N SER A 20 -9.35 10.51 -2.94
CA SER A 20 -9.44 11.45 -4.06
C SER A 20 -8.55 11.00 -5.23
N GLN A 21 -7.33 10.55 -4.94
CA GLN A 21 -6.40 10.02 -5.95
C GLN A 21 -6.96 8.80 -6.68
N LEU A 22 -7.68 7.92 -5.99
CA LEU A 22 -8.27 6.70 -6.59
C LEU A 22 -9.63 6.92 -7.26
N LYS A 23 -10.25 8.09 -7.08
CA LYS A 23 -11.61 8.40 -7.53
C LYS A 23 -11.81 8.18 -9.05
N PRO A 24 -10.91 8.60 -9.96
CA PRO A 24 -11.11 8.42 -11.39
C PRO A 24 -11.25 6.95 -11.79
N PHE A 25 -10.43 6.08 -11.20
CA PHE A 25 -10.49 4.64 -11.43
C PHE A 25 -11.73 4.00 -10.80
N LEU A 26 -12.07 4.34 -9.55
CA LEU A 26 -13.25 3.79 -8.86
C LEU A 26 -14.58 4.22 -9.53
N ALA A 27 -14.61 5.35 -10.24
CA ALA A 27 -15.77 5.77 -11.01
C ALA A 27 -16.12 4.77 -12.14
N LEU A 28 -15.15 3.99 -12.64
CA LEU A 28 -15.40 2.90 -13.60
C LEU A 28 -16.26 1.76 -13.02
N LEU A 29 -16.33 1.65 -11.69
CA LEU A 29 -17.20 0.67 -11.03
C LEU A 29 -18.67 1.12 -11.01
N LYS A 30 -18.92 2.42 -10.89
CA LYS A 30 -20.25 3.00 -10.68
C LYS A 30 -21.11 3.07 -11.94
N ARG A 31 -20.51 3.01 -13.13
CA ARG A 31 -21.21 3.26 -14.40
C ARG A 31 -22.13 2.13 -14.88
N ASN A 32 -21.98 0.89 -14.40
CA ASN A 32 -22.82 -0.24 -14.83
C ASN A 32 -22.77 -1.41 -13.83
N THR A 33 -23.93 -1.98 -13.45
CA THR A 33 -24.03 -3.19 -12.62
C THR A 33 -23.78 -4.48 -13.41
N ASN A 34 -23.86 -4.43 -14.74
CA ASN A 34 -23.55 -5.56 -15.59
C ASN A 34 -22.04 -5.87 -15.57
N ILE A 35 -21.71 -7.08 -15.14
CA ILE A 35 -20.35 -7.60 -15.00
C ILE A 35 -19.71 -7.89 -16.37
N ALA A 36 -20.53 -8.23 -17.39
CA ALA A 36 -20.08 -8.58 -18.74
C ALA A 36 -19.88 -7.36 -19.67
N ALA A 37 -20.28 -6.16 -19.24
CA ALA A 37 -20.12 -4.96 -20.05
C ALA A 37 -18.63 -4.63 -20.23
N LEU A 38 -18.21 -4.42 -21.49
CA LEU A 38 -16.86 -3.98 -21.81
C LEU A 38 -16.62 -2.59 -21.19
N ARG A 39 -15.58 -2.45 -20.35
CA ARG A 39 -15.20 -1.17 -19.75
C ARG A 39 -13.82 -0.80 -20.26
N SER A 40 -13.75 0.26 -21.04
CA SER A 40 -12.49 0.91 -21.38
C SER A 40 -11.98 1.72 -20.19
N LEU A 41 -10.66 1.73 -19.99
CA LEU A 41 -10.02 2.68 -19.10
C LEU A 41 -10.05 4.05 -19.77
N THR A 42 -10.63 5.05 -19.10
CA THR A 42 -10.44 6.44 -19.52
C THR A 42 -8.99 6.87 -19.25
N PRO A 43 -8.48 7.92 -19.91
CA PRO A 43 -7.12 8.41 -19.67
C PRO A 43 -6.84 8.70 -18.19
N GLU A 44 -7.81 9.26 -17.46
CA GLU A 44 -7.67 9.59 -16.04
C GLU A 44 -7.60 8.34 -15.17
N ALA A 45 -8.40 7.32 -15.50
CA ALA A 45 -8.35 6.04 -14.81
C ALA A 45 -7.05 5.29 -15.10
N ARG A 46 -6.46 5.45 -16.29
CA ARG A 46 -5.14 4.91 -16.63
C ARG A 46 -4.03 5.57 -15.80
N GLN A 47 -4.01 6.90 -15.74
CA GLN A 47 -3.06 7.65 -14.92
C GLN A 47 -3.15 7.27 -13.43
N THR A 48 -4.36 7.02 -12.94
CA THR A 48 -4.58 6.55 -11.57
C THR A 48 -3.91 5.18 -11.34
N VAL A 49 -3.98 4.26 -12.31
CA VAL A 49 -3.35 2.93 -12.21
C VAL A 49 -1.82 3.04 -12.26
N GLU A 50 -1.28 3.89 -13.13
CA GLU A 50 0.18 4.13 -13.23
C GLU A 50 0.73 4.72 -11.92
N MET A 51 0.01 5.66 -11.29
CA MET A 51 0.37 6.18 -9.96
C MET A 51 0.33 5.09 -8.88
N VAL A 52 -0.63 4.16 -8.92
CA VAL A 52 -0.67 3.02 -7.99
C VAL A 52 0.53 2.11 -8.21
N GLU A 53 0.88 1.82 -9.45
CA GLU A 53 2.05 1.01 -9.80
C GLU A 53 3.35 1.66 -9.29
N GLN A 54 3.53 2.96 -9.51
CA GLN A 54 4.67 3.71 -8.98
C GLN A 54 4.72 3.65 -7.45
N ALA A 55 3.59 3.86 -6.76
CA ALA A 55 3.53 3.75 -5.31
C ALA A 55 3.89 2.34 -4.81
N ILE A 56 3.54 1.29 -5.55
CA ILE A 56 3.95 -0.09 -5.22
C ILE A 56 5.46 -0.26 -5.41
N GLN A 57 6.05 0.31 -6.46
CA GLN A 57 7.49 0.22 -6.72
C GLN A 57 8.32 0.98 -5.68
N GLU A 58 7.83 2.14 -5.22
CA GLU A 58 8.50 2.96 -4.21
C GLU A 58 8.33 2.41 -2.78
N LYS A 59 7.29 1.61 -2.53
CA LYS A 59 7.00 1.05 -1.22
C LYS A 59 7.65 -0.32 -1.07
N HIS A 60 8.68 -0.37 -0.26
CA HIS A 60 9.24 -1.62 0.22
C HIS A 60 8.62 -1.98 1.57
N ALA A 61 8.15 -3.21 1.69
CA ALA A 61 7.83 -3.83 2.96
C ALA A 61 8.86 -4.93 3.20
N TRP A 62 9.50 -4.90 4.36
CA TRP A 62 10.42 -5.95 4.75
C TRP A 62 9.62 -7.18 5.16
N ARG A 63 10.02 -8.35 4.64
CA ARG A 63 9.46 -9.61 5.15
C ARG A 63 10.13 -9.94 6.47
N ILE A 64 9.36 -10.51 7.39
CA ILE A 64 9.89 -11.05 8.64
C ILE A 64 10.89 -12.16 8.30
N GLU A 65 12.14 -11.99 8.70
CA GLU A 65 13.16 -13.02 8.65
C GLU A 65 13.07 -13.87 9.92
N LEU A 66 12.68 -15.13 9.80
CA LEU A 66 12.36 -15.99 10.96
C LEU A 66 13.57 -16.29 11.85
N THR A 67 14.78 -16.11 11.34
CA THR A 67 16.04 -16.30 12.08
C THR A 67 16.49 -15.05 12.86
N VAL A 68 15.87 -13.89 12.63
CA VAL A 68 16.19 -12.63 13.31
C VAL A 68 15.12 -12.30 14.36
N ALA A 69 15.54 -11.94 15.57
CA ALA A 69 14.62 -11.60 16.64
C ALA A 69 13.78 -10.35 16.30
N VAL A 70 12.47 -10.40 16.58
CA VAL A 70 11.60 -9.23 16.51
C VAL A 70 11.76 -8.43 17.81
N GLN A 71 11.99 -7.14 17.67
CA GLN A 71 12.17 -6.20 18.75
C GLN A 71 11.04 -5.16 18.74
N VAL A 72 10.65 -4.70 19.92
CA VAL A 72 9.70 -3.59 20.08
C VAL A 72 10.44 -2.44 20.76
N PHE A 73 10.62 -1.33 20.04
CA PHE A 73 11.15 -0.10 20.59
C PHE A 73 9.99 0.77 21.05
N VAL A 74 9.95 1.08 22.35
CA VAL A 74 8.97 2.02 22.91
C VAL A 74 9.65 3.37 23.09
N LEU A 75 9.19 4.37 22.35
CA LEU A 75 9.60 5.76 22.44
C LEU A 75 8.56 6.50 23.28
N ILE A 76 8.94 6.93 24.46
CA ILE A 76 8.06 7.72 25.33
C ILE A 76 8.35 9.19 25.05
N ASP A 77 7.40 9.86 24.41
CA ASP A 77 7.34 11.33 24.32
C ASP A 77 6.45 11.86 25.46
N ASP A 78 6.56 13.16 25.77
CA ASP A 78 5.92 13.79 26.93
C ASP A 78 4.39 13.64 26.95
N MET A 79 3.77 13.37 25.79
CA MET A 79 2.31 13.35 25.63
C MET A 79 1.75 11.95 25.30
N ILE A 80 2.46 11.13 24.53
CA ILE A 80 1.96 9.83 24.04
C ILE A 80 3.14 8.87 23.82
N PRO A 81 3.10 7.62 24.33
CA PRO A 81 4.08 6.61 23.98
C PRO A 81 3.84 6.09 22.55
N PHE A 82 4.92 6.01 21.78
CA PHE A 82 4.97 5.37 20.48
C PHE A 82 5.71 4.05 20.59
N ALA A 83 5.32 3.06 19.79
CA ALA A 83 6.04 1.80 19.69
C ALA A 83 6.31 1.46 18.23
N MET A 84 7.51 0.94 17.95
CA MET A 84 7.90 0.43 16.65
C MET A 84 8.28 -1.04 16.77
N ILE A 85 7.73 -1.87 15.89
CA ILE A 85 8.10 -3.28 15.76
C ILE A 85 9.15 -3.37 14.65
N VAL A 86 10.30 -3.96 14.94
CA VAL A 86 11.42 -4.00 14.00
C VAL A 86 12.22 -5.30 14.06
N GLN A 87 13.00 -5.55 13.04
CA GLN A 87 14.11 -6.51 13.06
C GLN A 87 15.41 -5.76 12.80
N TRP A 88 16.40 -6.00 13.66
CA TRP A 88 17.75 -5.43 13.50
C TRP A 88 18.74 -6.52 13.12
N ASN A 89 19.44 -6.33 12.01
CA ASN A 89 20.52 -7.21 11.60
C ASN A 89 21.62 -6.40 10.88
N PRO A 90 22.83 -6.27 11.46
CA PRO A 90 23.92 -5.49 10.88
C PRO A 90 24.48 -6.07 9.57
N GLY A 91 24.09 -7.29 9.19
CA GLY A 91 24.48 -7.92 7.92
C GLY A 91 23.60 -7.57 6.72
N TRP A 92 22.51 -6.82 6.91
CA TRP A 92 21.63 -6.36 5.82
C TRP A 92 22.12 -5.04 5.20
N GLU A 93 21.66 -4.75 3.97
CA GLU A 93 21.93 -3.46 3.30
C GLU A 93 21.30 -2.29 4.07
N ASP A 94 20.06 -2.47 4.54
CA ASP A 94 19.44 -1.65 5.57
C ASP A 94 19.38 -2.47 6.88
N PRO A 95 20.16 -2.14 7.92
CA PRO A 95 20.24 -2.96 9.12
C PRO A 95 18.96 -2.90 9.98
N LEU A 96 18.06 -1.96 9.73
CA LEU A 96 16.83 -1.76 10.50
C LEU A 96 15.59 -1.96 9.62
N HIS A 97 14.99 -3.13 9.68
CA HIS A 97 13.73 -3.40 9.01
C HIS A 97 12.56 -3.10 9.95
N VAL A 98 11.77 -2.07 9.64
CA VAL A 98 10.48 -1.82 10.32
C VAL A 98 9.43 -2.77 9.76
N LEU A 99 8.69 -3.43 10.66
CA LEU A 99 7.64 -4.42 10.34
C LEU A 99 6.25 -3.79 10.23
#